data_AF-A0A659UYZ4-F1
#
_entry.id   AF-A0A659UYZ4-F1
#
_cell.length_a   1.000
_cell.length_b   1.000
_cell.length_c   1.000
_cell.angle_alpha   90.00
_cell.angle_beta   90.00
_cell.angle_gamma   90.00
#
_symmetry.space_group_name_H-M   'P 1'
#
loop_
_entity.id
_entity.type
_entity.pdbx_description
1 polymer ?
#
loop_
_entity_poly.entity_id
_entity_poly.type
_entity_poly.pdbx_seq_one_letter_code
_entity_poly.pdbx_strand_id
1 'polypeptide(L)'
;MNSHATISRRAALGALASLPAMAGATALPVALAATATISDPLADLIAEYYAKADEFAAIPGELITRENEDSLVDATYGPARDRLWKDTPLPTTLRGVAEALRYAIREDGFIDSVAENVIKASLAFLDREAGL
;
A
#
# COMPACT_ATOMS: atom_id res chain seq x y z
N MET A 1 7.77 50.55 35.45
CA MET A 1 6.76 49.56 35.88
C MET A 1 6.91 48.35 34.98
N ASN A 2 7.29 47.24 35.61
CA ASN A 2 7.75 46.00 35.00
C ASN A 2 6.57 45.21 34.44
N SER A 3 6.77 44.45 33.35
CA SER A 3 6.88 42.99 33.46
C SER A 3 7.18 42.35 32.09
N HIS A 4 8.43 41.91 31.92
CA HIS A 4 8.75 40.78 31.05
C HIS A 4 8.33 39.50 31.78
N ALA A 5 7.68 38.56 31.08
CA ALA A 5 7.58 37.18 31.54
C ALA A 5 7.88 36.23 30.37
N THR A 6 9.16 35.93 30.26
CA THR A 6 9.78 34.88 29.45
C THR A 6 9.18 33.52 29.83
N ILE A 7 8.56 32.81 28.88
CA ILE A 7 8.18 31.40 29.07
C ILE A 7 9.47 30.58 29.04
N SER A 8 9.99 30.31 30.23
CA SER A 8 11.21 29.53 30.47
C SER A 8 10.90 28.03 30.36
N ARG A 9 11.55 27.36 29.39
CA ARG A 9 11.71 25.91 29.30
C ARG A 9 12.42 25.38 30.56
N ARG A 10 11.68 25.11 31.64
CA ARG A 10 12.15 24.35 32.82
C ARG A 10 10.95 23.87 33.64
N ALA A 11 10.28 22.85 33.13
CA ALA A 11 9.51 21.91 33.92
C ALA A 11 9.90 20.50 33.45
N ALA A 12 11.20 20.24 33.51
CA ALA A 12 11.77 18.90 33.46
C ALA A 12 11.89 18.41 34.90
N LEU A 13 11.56 17.13 35.10
CA LEU A 13 11.69 16.34 36.33
C LEU A 13 10.74 16.69 37.48
N GLY A 14 9.82 15.76 37.75
CA GLY A 14 9.24 15.63 39.08
C GLY A 14 7.87 14.96 39.13
N ALA A 15 7.78 13.66 38.86
CA ALA A 15 6.78 12.76 39.47
C ALA A 15 6.96 11.30 39.00
N LEU A 16 8.07 10.65 39.37
CA LEU A 16 8.09 9.19 39.48
C LEU A 16 7.67 8.83 40.91
N ALA A 17 6.38 8.97 41.19
CA ALA A 17 5.77 8.51 42.43
C ALA A 17 5.26 7.08 42.20
N SER A 18 6.10 6.12 42.60
CA SER A 18 5.75 4.80 43.14
C SER A 18 4.29 4.33 42.95
N LEU A 19 4.06 3.55 41.89
CA LEU A 19 2.90 2.67 41.78
C LEU A 19 3.34 1.22 42.06
N PRO A 20 2.60 0.46 42.88
CA PRO A 20 2.94 -0.93 43.16
C PRO A 20 2.85 -1.77 41.89
N ALA A 21 3.88 -2.57 41.65
CA ALA A 21 3.90 -3.59 40.61
C ALA A 21 2.79 -4.63 40.90
N MET A 22 1.66 -4.49 40.22
CA MET A 22 0.65 -5.53 40.11
C MET A 22 0.49 -5.90 38.64
N ALA A 23 0.81 -7.17 38.39
CA ALA A 23 0.56 -7.96 37.20
C ALA A 23 -0.64 -7.47 36.36
N GLY A 24 -0.32 -7.03 35.14
CA GLY A 24 -1.29 -6.66 34.11
C GLY A 24 -0.64 -6.47 32.74
N ALA A 25 0.46 -7.17 32.47
CA ALA A 25 1.15 -7.13 31.18
C ALA A 25 0.46 -8.08 30.17
N THR A 26 -0.77 -7.77 29.77
CA THR A 26 -1.43 -8.45 28.63
C THR A 26 -2.23 -7.52 27.71
N ALA A 27 -2.16 -6.19 27.87
CA ALA A 27 -2.91 -5.25 27.04
C ALA A 27 -2.08 -4.60 25.91
N LEU A 28 -1.09 -5.32 25.36
CA LEU A 28 -0.22 -4.83 24.27
C LEU A 28 -0.12 -5.69 22.99
N PRO A 29 -0.97 -6.72 22.69
CA PRO A 29 -1.00 -7.27 21.34
C PRO A 29 -2.13 -6.70 20.46
N VAL A 30 -3.16 -6.04 21.02
CA VAL A 30 -4.35 -5.67 20.24
C VAL A 30 -4.14 -4.40 19.41
N ALA A 31 -3.29 -3.46 19.84
CA ALA A 31 -3.01 -2.25 19.08
C ALA A 31 -2.14 -2.51 17.83
N LEU A 32 -1.36 -3.60 17.82
CA LEU A 32 -0.57 -4.00 16.64
C LEU A 32 -1.38 -4.91 15.69
N ALA A 33 -2.46 -5.54 16.18
CA ALA A 33 -3.40 -6.29 15.36
C ALA A 33 -4.43 -5.40 14.63
N ALA A 34 -4.53 -4.11 14.99
CA ALA A 34 -5.44 -3.15 14.36
C ALA A 34 -4.93 -2.60 13.01
N THR A 35 -3.71 -2.94 12.61
CA THR A 35 -3.23 -2.85 11.22
C THR A 35 -3.23 -4.22 10.55
N ALA A 36 -4.23 -5.06 10.86
CA ALA A 36 -4.65 -6.07 9.90
C ALA A 36 -5.11 -5.32 8.65
N THR A 37 -4.18 -5.12 7.71
CA THR A 37 -4.48 -4.65 6.36
C THR A 37 -5.67 -5.49 5.90
N ILE A 38 -6.80 -4.82 5.64
CA ILE A 38 -7.97 -5.52 5.13
C ILE A 38 -7.52 -6.12 3.79
N SER A 39 -7.31 -7.44 3.79
CA SER A 39 -6.91 -8.19 2.61
C SER A 39 -8.01 -8.04 1.57
N ASP A 40 -7.61 -7.70 0.36
CA ASP A 40 -8.50 -7.52 -0.77
C ASP A 40 -7.92 -8.35 -1.91
N PRO A 41 -8.65 -9.35 -2.42
CA PRO A 41 -8.08 -10.34 -3.33
C PRO A 41 -7.61 -9.71 -4.64
N LEU A 42 -8.20 -8.59 -5.08
CA LEU A 42 -7.74 -7.86 -6.25
C LEU A 42 -6.51 -7.01 -5.94
N ALA A 43 -6.53 -6.24 -4.84
CA ALA A 43 -5.37 -5.44 -4.45
C ALA A 43 -4.13 -6.32 -4.20
N ASP A 44 -4.33 -7.46 -3.56
CA ASP A 44 -3.25 -8.38 -3.19
C ASP A 44 -2.66 -9.04 -4.46
N LEU A 45 -3.50 -9.37 -5.47
CA LEU A 45 -3.04 -9.84 -6.78
C LEU A 45 -2.31 -8.77 -7.58
N ILE A 46 -2.75 -7.50 -7.55
CA ILE A 46 -2.05 -6.39 -8.19
C ILE A 46 -0.67 -6.17 -7.54
N ALA A 47 -0.60 -6.26 -6.20
CA ALA A 47 0.67 -6.17 -5.48
C ALA A 47 1.61 -7.35 -5.82
N GLU A 48 1.07 -8.57 -5.93
CA GLU A 48 1.82 -9.76 -6.41
C GLU A 48 2.37 -9.52 -7.81
N TYR A 49 1.54 -9.04 -8.74
CA TYR A 49 1.96 -8.73 -10.11
C TYR A 49 3.12 -7.72 -10.13
N TYR A 50 3.02 -6.61 -9.40
CA TYR A 50 4.08 -5.61 -9.38
C TYR A 50 5.37 -6.12 -8.74
N ALA A 51 5.29 -6.85 -7.62
CA ALA A 51 6.48 -7.45 -7.01
C ALA A 51 7.19 -8.39 -7.98
N LYS A 52 6.44 -9.18 -8.76
CA LYS A 52 6.99 -10.07 -9.77
C LYS A 52 7.48 -9.36 -11.03
N ALA A 53 6.84 -8.25 -11.41
CA ALA A 53 7.33 -7.41 -12.51
C ALA A 53 8.67 -6.76 -12.14
N ASP A 54 8.84 -6.36 -10.88
CA ASP A 54 10.11 -5.85 -10.36
C ASP A 54 11.19 -6.95 -10.34
N GLU A 55 10.84 -8.21 -10.00
CA GLU A 55 11.75 -9.35 -10.13
C GLU A 55 12.23 -9.55 -11.58
N PHE A 56 11.34 -9.45 -12.57
CA PHE A 56 11.70 -9.54 -13.99
C PHE A 56 12.58 -8.35 -14.42
N ALA A 57 12.21 -7.13 -14.02
CA ALA A 57 12.96 -5.91 -14.34
C ALA A 57 14.37 -5.88 -13.72
N ALA A 58 14.60 -6.64 -12.65
CA ALA A 58 15.91 -6.80 -12.03
C ALA A 58 16.83 -7.77 -12.80
N ILE A 59 16.31 -8.53 -13.78
CA ILE A 59 17.13 -9.40 -14.63
C ILE A 59 17.96 -8.52 -15.58
N PRO A 60 19.29 -8.67 -15.62
CA PRO A 60 20.12 -7.95 -16.57
C PRO A 60 19.68 -8.21 -18.02
N GLY A 61 19.46 -7.15 -18.81
CA GLY A 61 18.86 -7.26 -20.13
C GLY A 61 19.66 -8.13 -21.11
N GLU A 62 20.98 -8.22 -20.95
CA GLU A 62 21.85 -9.10 -21.72
C GLU A 62 21.63 -10.60 -21.46
N LEU A 63 20.96 -10.95 -20.35
CA LEU A 63 20.57 -12.32 -20.03
C LEU A 63 19.17 -12.67 -20.55
N ILE A 64 18.43 -11.67 -21.05
CA ILE A 64 17.12 -11.85 -21.67
C ILE A 64 17.33 -12.02 -23.18
N THR A 65 16.92 -13.18 -23.67
CA THR A 65 17.00 -13.58 -25.07
C THR A 65 15.60 -13.95 -25.55
N ARG A 66 15.38 -13.89 -26.86
CA ARG A 66 14.11 -14.34 -27.45
C ARG A 66 13.77 -15.80 -27.09
N GLU A 67 14.78 -16.63 -26.83
CA GLU A 67 14.58 -18.06 -26.53
C GLU A 67 14.16 -18.32 -25.07
N ASN A 68 14.56 -17.45 -24.12
CA ASN A 68 14.26 -17.64 -22.70
C ASN A 68 13.24 -16.65 -22.13
N GLU A 69 12.88 -15.58 -22.86
CA GLU A 69 11.97 -14.52 -22.39
C GLU A 69 10.65 -15.09 -21.85
N ASP A 70 9.97 -15.96 -22.61
CA ASP A 70 8.71 -16.57 -22.18
C ASP A 70 8.87 -17.34 -20.86
N SER A 71 9.97 -18.08 -20.70
CA SER A 71 10.26 -18.82 -19.46
C SER A 71 10.55 -17.90 -18.28
N LEU A 72 11.21 -16.76 -18.52
CA LEU A 72 11.47 -15.75 -17.51
C LEU A 72 10.17 -15.03 -17.10
N VAL A 73 9.28 -14.76 -18.04
CA VAL A 73 7.94 -14.21 -17.77
C VAL A 73 7.12 -15.20 -16.95
N ASP A 74 7.06 -16.47 -17.35
CA ASP A 74 6.34 -17.53 -16.62
C ASP A 74 6.88 -17.75 -15.20
N ALA A 75 8.20 -17.59 -15.01
CA ALA A 75 8.83 -17.69 -13.69
C ALA A 75 8.62 -16.45 -12.80
N THR A 76 8.19 -15.32 -13.38
CA THR A 76 8.03 -14.04 -12.69
C THR A 76 6.56 -13.59 -12.70
N TYR A 77 6.22 -12.57 -13.48
CA TYR A 77 4.91 -11.90 -13.42
C TYR A 77 3.83 -12.57 -14.27
N GLY A 78 4.21 -13.47 -15.18
CA GLY A 78 3.30 -14.15 -16.12
C GLY A 78 2.07 -14.74 -15.45
N PRO A 79 2.21 -15.57 -14.39
CA PRO A 79 1.07 -16.16 -13.70
C PRO A 79 0.12 -15.14 -13.05
N ALA A 80 0.66 -14.09 -12.41
CA ALA A 80 -0.14 -13.04 -11.78
C ALA A 80 -0.88 -12.20 -12.84
N ARG A 81 -0.20 -11.87 -13.95
CA ARG A 81 -0.80 -11.20 -15.11
C ARG A 81 -1.91 -12.03 -15.73
N ASP A 82 -1.69 -13.33 -15.89
CA ASP A 82 -2.68 -14.25 -16.46
C ASP A 82 -3.92 -14.34 -15.58
N ARG A 83 -3.77 -14.34 -14.25
CA ARG A 83 -4.91 -14.24 -13.32
C ARG A 83 -5.63 -12.90 -13.46
N LEU A 84 -4.91 -11.78 -13.55
CA LEU A 84 -5.52 -10.46 -13.80
C LEU A 84 -6.29 -10.40 -15.11
N TRP A 85 -5.94 -11.20 -16.12
CA TRP A 85 -6.63 -11.25 -17.40
C TRP A 85 -7.78 -12.27 -17.47
N LYS A 86 -7.53 -13.50 -17.03
CA LYS A 86 -8.41 -14.65 -17.28
C LYS A 86 -9.30 -15.00 -16.08
N ASP A 87 -8.88 -14.63 -14.87
CA ASP A 87 -9.54 -14.99 -13.61
C ASP A 87 -9.43 -13.84 -12.60
N THR A 88 -9.85 -12.64 -13.04
CA THR A 88 -9.71 -11.42 -12.24
C THR A 88 -10.64 -11.50 -11.02
N PRO A 89 -10.10 -11.48 -9.78
CA PRO A 89 -10.95 -11.44 -8.60
C PRO A 89 -11.67 -10.08 -8.49
N LEU A 90 -12.85 -10.08 -7.89
CA LEU A 90 -13.57 -8.84 -7.57
C LEU A 90 -12.96 -8.17 -6.33
N PRO A 91 -12.84 -6.84 -6.30
CA PRO A 91 -12.46 -6.14 -5.08
C PRO A 91 -13.55 -6.31 -4.02
N THR A 92 -13.15 -6.41 -2.76
CA THR A 92 -14.04 -6.54 -1.60
C THR A 92 -13.98 -5.32 -0.67
N THR A 93 -13.11 -4.37 -0.99
CA THR A 93 -12.84 -3.16 -0.20
C THR A 93 -12.71 -1.93 -1.09
N LEU A 94 -12.89 -0.73 -0.51
CA LEU A 94 -12.61 0.54 -1.22
C LEU A 94 -11.12 0.65 -1.60
N ARG A 95 -10.21 0.12 -0.78
CA ARG A 95 -8.78 0.00 -1.11
C ARG A 95 -8.58 -0.81 -2.39
N GLY A 96 -9.25 -1.95 -2.52
CA GLY A 96 -9.20 -2.79 -3.73
C GLY A 96 -9.68 -2.07 -4.97
N VAL A 97 -10.78 -1.31 -4.86
CA VAL A 97 -11.25 -0.46 -5.96
C VAL A 97 -10.21 0.59 -6.33
N ALA A 98 -9.64 1.30 -5.35
CA ALA A 98 -8.62 2.31 -5.59
C ALA A 98 -7.37 1.73 -6.27
N GLU A 99 -6.88 0.57 -5.80
CA GLU A 99 -5.74 -0.12 -6.41
C GLU A 99 -6.02 -0.59 -7.84
N ALA A 100 -7.24 -1.06 -8.14
CA ALA A 100 -7.62 -1.40 -9.51
C ALA A 100 -7.58 -0.19 -10.46
N LEU A 101 -8.04 0.98 -9.99
CA LEU A 101 -7.96 2.22 -10.78
C LEU A 101 -6.51 2.67 -10.96
N ARG A 102 -5.67 2.58 -9.91
CA ARG A 102 -4.23 2.87 -10.00
C ARG A 102 -3.53 1.94 -10.98
N TYR A 103 -3.84 0.64 -10.94
CA TYR A 103 -3.34 -0.34 -11.90
C TYR A 103 -3.70 0.07 -13.33
N ALA A 104 -4.97 0.35 -13.62
CA ALA A 104 -5.40 0.75 -14.96
C ALA A 104 -4.72 2.03 -15.47
N ILE A 105 -4.48 3.01 -14.59
CA ILE A 105 -3.73 4.23 -14.94
C ILE A 105 -2.25 3.90 -15.21
N ARG A 106 -1.62 3.09 -14.35
CA ARG A 106 -0.19 2.77 -14.44
C ARG A 106 0.16 1.90 -15.64
N GLU A 107 -0.73 1.00 -16.04
CA GLU A 107 -0.58 0.14 -17.22
C GLU A 107 -1.02 0.82 -18.53
N ASP A 108 -1.22 2.14 -18.54
CA ASP A 108 -1.74 2.90 -19.69
C ASP A 108 -3.02 2.28 -20.28
N GLY A 109 -3.90 1.77 -19.41
CA GLY A 109 -5.12 1.06 -19.81
C GLY A 109 -6.19 1.95 -20.46
N PHE A 110 -6.00 3.27 -20.45
CA PHE A 110 -6.90 4.24 -21.07
C PHE A 110 -6.26 4.85 -22.32
N ILE A 111 -6.93 4.69 -23.47
CA ILE A 111 -6.48 5.30 -24.73
C ILE A 111 -6.84 6.79 -24.78
N ASP A 112 -7.94 7.19 -24.14
CA ASP A 112 -8.47 8.54 -24.16
C ASP A 112 -8.11 9.32 -22.88
N SER A 113 -7.49 10.48 -23.06
CA SER A 113 -7.10 11.38 -21.98
C SER A 113 -8.29 11.93 -21.18
N VAL A 114 -9.47 12.08 -21.79
CA VAL A 114 -10.66 12.55 -21.06
C VAL A 114 -11.13 11.47 -20.09
N ALA A 115 -11.24 10.22 -20.53
CA ALA A 115 -11.56 9.09 -19.68
C ALA A 115 -10.57 8.92 -18.52
N GLU A 116 -9.26 8.97 -18.81
CA GLU A 116 -8.23 8.86 -17.79
C GLU A 116 -8.34 10.00 -16.73
N ASN A 117 -8.60 11.23 -17.17
CA ASN A 117 -8.77 12.37 -16.26
C ASN A 117 -10.01 12.22 -15.35
N VAL A 118 -11.12 11.71 -15.88
CA VAL A 118 -12.34 11.43 -15.09
C VAL A 118 -12.06 10.36 -14.02
N ILE A 119 -11.32 9.30 -14.39
CA ILE A 119 -10.93 8.25 -13.44
C ILE A 119 -9.96 8.78 -12.38
N LYS A 120 -8.96 9.58 -12.75
CA LYS A 120 -8.05 10.25 -11.80
C LYS A 120 -8.81 11.13 -10.80
N ALA A 121 -9.80 11.90 -11.26
CA ALA A 121 -10.65 12.70 -10.38
C ALA A 121 -11.49 11.83 -9.43
N SER A 122 -12.00 10.70 -9.92
CA SER A 122 -12.79 9.75 -9.13
C SER A 122 -11.94 9.04 -8.07
N LEU A 123 -10.73 8.63 -8.42
CA LEU A 123 -9.75 8.06 -7.50
C LEU A 123 -9.39 9.04 -6.37
N ALA A 124 -9.15 10.31 -6.70
CA ALA A 124 -8.84 11.34 -5.70
C ALA A 124 -9.98 11.53 -4.67
N PHE A 125 -11.25 11.38 -5.10
CA PHE A 125 -12.38 11.36 -4.19
C PHE A 125 -12.38 10.11 -3.31
N LEU A 126 -12.19 8.92 -3.91
CA LEU A 126 -12.16 7.65 -3.17
C LEU A 126 -11.07 7.62 -2.10
N ASP A 127 -9.87 8.13 -2.42
CA ASP A 127 -8.76 8.21 -1.46
C ASP A 127 -9.14 9.04 -0.23
N ARG A 128 -9.79 10.18 -0.46
CA ARG A 128 -10.27 11.04 0.62
C ARG A 128 -11.33 10.35 1.49
N GLU A 129 -12.31 9.67 0.89
CA GLU A 129 -13.40 9.02 1.64
C GLU A 129 -12.94 7.76 2.37
N ALA A 130 -11.96 7.03 1.82
CA ALA A 130 -11.41 5.81 2.41
C ALA A 130 -10.24 6.07 3.38
N GLY A 131 -9.72 7.29 3.45
CA GLY A 131 -8.56 7.64 4.27
C GLY A 131 -7.26 7.00 3.78
N LEU A 132 -7.11 6.87 2.46
CA LEU A 132 -5.94 6.29 1.77
C LEU A 132 -4.90 7.35 1.39
#